data_AF-A0A1J1LRB8-F1
#
_entry.id   AF-A0A1J1LRB8-F1
#
_cell.length_a   1.000
_cell.length_b   1.000
_cell.length_c   1.000
_cell.angle_alpha   90.00
_cell.angle_beta   90.00
_cell.angle_gamma   90.00
#
_symmetry.space_group_name_H-M   'P 1'
#
loop_
_entity.id
_entity.type
_entity.pdbx_description
1 polymer ?
#
loop_
_entity_poly.entity_id
_entity_poly.type
_entity_poly.pdbx_seq_one_letter_code
_entity_poly.pdbx_strand_id
1 'polypeptide(L)'
;MYTPSHAILNLAILGKATDPEANLWIILGGILPDIPIFLFYGWAKFITKMPEYKIWSEGYYSPAIQTIVAISHSIPLAVIGLAIATFYQWQILQIFCLSLVLHSLFDLPVHHDDAHRHFFPFSDYRFMSPFSYWDRKHYASQVNLVEILFVILGTIRIFSRI
;
A
#
# COMPACT_ATOMS: atom_id res chain seq x y z
N MET A 1 2.31 5.90 2.11
CA MET A 1 3.35 5.85 3.19
C MET A 1 4.52 5.01 2.71
N TYR A 2 5.52 4.67 3.53
CA TYR A 2 6.62 3.83 3.05
C TYR A 2 6.24 2.33 3.04
N THR A 3 6.58 1.61 1.96
CA THR A 3 6.30 0.18 1.76
C THR A 3 6.64 -0.71 2.98
N PRO A 4 7.82 -0.57 3.63
CA PRO A 4 8.14 -1.38 4.81
C PRO A 4 7.18 -1.14 5.99
N SER A 5 6.68 0.09 6.15
CA SER A 5 5.74 0.44 7.20
C SER A 5 4.43 -0.32 7.02
N HIS A 6 3.93 -0.44 5.79
CA HIS A 6 2.74 -1.25 5.53
C HIS A 6 2.92 -2.70 5.97
N ALA A 7 4.05 -3.35 5.65
CA ALA A 7 4.30 -4.72 6.06
C ALA A 7 4.28 -4.88 7.60
N ILE A 8 4.94 -3.98 8.31
CA ILE A 8 5.03 -4.00 9.78
C ILE A 8 3.64 -3.76 10.41
N LEU A 9 2.91 -2.74 9.94
CA LEU A 9 1.61 -2.39 10.51
C LEU A 9 0.55 -3.44 10.19
N ASN A 10 0.55 -3.99 8.98
CA ASN A 10 -0.31 -5.11 8.62
C ASN A 10 -0.06 -6.32 9.54
N LEU A 11 1.21 -6.69 9.73
CA LEU A 11 1.58 -7.81 10.60
C LEU A 11 1.23 -7.54 12.07
N ALA A 12 1.40 -6.31 12.55
CA ALA A 12 1.03 -5.94 13.93
C ALA A 12 -0.48 -6.07 14.18
N ILE A 13 -1.31 -5.70 13.21
CA ILE A 13 -2.78 -5.74 13.30
C ILE A 13 -3.31 -7.16 13.10
N LEU A 14 -2.93 -7.83 12.02
CA LEU A 14 -3.52 -9.10 11.58
C LEU A 14 -2.75 -10.34 12.06
N GLY A 15 -1.45 -10.20 12.34
CA GLY A 15 -0.54 -11.32 12.54
C GLY A 15 -0.73 -12.08 13.86
N LYS A 16 -0.44 -13.38 13.83
CA LYS A 16 -0.52 -14.30 14.97
C LYS A 16 0.75 -15.15 15.07
N ALA A 17 1.34 -15.26 16.25
CA ALA A 17 2.58 -16.03 16.44
C ALA A 17 2.42 -17.53 16.14
N THR A 18 1.22 -18.07 16.34
CA THR A 18 0.89 -19.48 16.10
C THR A 18 0.64 -19.83 14.63
N ASP A 19 0.64 -18.84 13.72
CA ASP A 19 0.32 -19.04 12.30
C ASP A 19 1.32 -18.30 11.38
N PRO A 20 2.55 -18.83 11.24
CA PRO A 20 3.59 -18.20 10.44
C PRO A 20 3.27 -18.17 8.94
N GLU A 21 2.46 -19.11 8.45
CA GLU A 21 2.03 -19.12 7.05
C GLU A 21 1.12 -17.93 6.75
N ALA A 22 0.09 -17.69 7.56
CA ALA A 22 -0.76 -16.52 7.41
C ALA A 22 0.04 -15.21 7.51
N ASN A 23 1.04 -15.15 8.40
CA ASN A 23 1.90 -13.97 8.55
C ASN A 23 2.68 -13.63 7.28
N LEU A 24 3.16 -14.62 6.52
CA LEU A 24 3.80 -14.38 5.23
C LEU A 24 2.83 -13.72 4.25
N TRP A 25 1.59 -14.22 4.16
CA TRP A 25 0.57 -13.64 3.29
C TRP A 25 0.13 -12.25 3.72
N ILE A 26 0.13 -11.95 5.02
CA ILE A 26 -0.08 -10.59 5.53
C ILE A 26 1.02 -9.65 5.03
N ILE A 27 2.29 -10.05 5.15
CA ILE A 27 3.42 -9.25 4.67
C ILE A 27 3.33 -9.03 3.16
N LEU A 28 3.04 -10.09 2.40
CA LEU A 28 2.89 -10.00 0.94
C LEU A 28 1.75 -9.06 0.55
N GLY A 29 0.60 -9.12 1.23
CA GLY A 29 -0.51 -8.18 0.99
C GLY A 29 -0.17 -6.73 1.35
N GLY A 30 0.72 -6.52 2.33
CA GLY A 30 1.18 -5.19 2.71
C GLY A 30 2.18 -4.58 1.73
N ILE A 31 2.85 -5.39 0.91
CA ILE A 31 3.90 -4.95 -0.04
C ILE A 31 3.40 -4.94 -1.48
N LEU A 32 2.53 -5.90 -1.85
CA LEU A 32 2.12 -6.12 -3.24
C LEU A 32 1.58 -4.87 -3.95
N PRO A 33 0.75 -4.01 -3.33
CA PRO A 33 0.19 -2.86 -4.02
C PRO A 33 1.25 -1.91 -4.60
N ASP A 34 2.40 -1.77 -3.93
CA ASP A 34 3.52 -0.91 -4.34
C ASP A 34 4.44 -1.53 -5.40
N ILE A 35 4.45 -2.86 -5.54
CA ILE A 35 5.35 -3.57 -6.46
C ILE A 35 5.31 -3.00 -7.89
N PRO A 36 4.14 -2.69 -8.49
CA PRO A 36 4.08 -2.08 -9.81
C PRO A 36 4.85 -0.76 -9.93
N ILE A 37 4.90 0.05 -8.86
CA ILE A 37 5.63 1.32 -8.84
C ILE A 37 7.14 1.06 -8.89
N PHE A 38 7.63 0.09 -8.10
CA PHE A 38 9.04 -0.31 -8.13
C PHE A 38 9.46 -0.92 -9.48
N LEU A 39 8.61 -1.77 -10.07
CA LEU A 39 8.86 -2.35 -11.38
C LEU A 39 8.90 -1.28 -12.47
N PHE A 40 7.93 -0.35 -12.44
CA PHE A 40 7.92 0.81 -13.33
C PHE A 40 9.20 1.64 -13.17
N TYR A 41 9.57 1.98 -11.94
CA TYR A 41 10.78 2.76 -11.66
C TYR A 41 12.04 2.06 -12.18
N GLY A 42 12.20 0.76 -11.91
CA GLY A 42 13.34 -0.02 -12.38
C GLY A 42 13.42 -0.07 -13.91
N TRP A 43 12.31 -0.32 -14.58
CA TRP A 43 12.24 -0.31 -16.05
C TRP A 43 12.55 1.09 -16.61
N ALA A 44 11.92 2.13 -16.06
CA ALA A 44 12.09 3.51 -16.48
C ALA A 44 13.55 3.96 -16.31
N LYS A 45 14.15 3.69 -15.15
CA LYS A 45 15.50 4.14 -14.80
C LYS A 45 16.59 3.39 -15.56
N PHE A 46 16.50 2.05 -15.62
CA PHE A 46 17.63 1.24 -16.08
C PHE A 46 17.50 0.79 -17.52
N ILE A 47 16.28 0.56 -18.01
CA ILE A 47 16.05 0.09 -19.38
C ILE A 47 15.85 1.28 -20.31
N THR A 48 14.89 2.16 -20.01
CA THR A 48 14.61 3.32 -20.87
C THR A 48 15.54 4.51 -20.60
N LYS A 49 16.27 4.50 -19.48
CA LYS A 49 17.20 5.56 -19.07
C LYS A 49 16.55 6.93 -19.00
N MET A 50 15.29 6.99 -18.56
CA MET A 50 14.58 8.24 -18.38
C MET A 50 15.26 9.11 -17.31
N PRO A 51 15.38 10.44 -17.52
CA PRO A 51 15.79 11.36 -16.46
C PRO A 51 14.84 11.28 -15.26
N GLU A 52 15.38 11.36 -14.05
CA GLU A 52 14.61 11.17 -12.80
C GLU A 52 13.36 12.04 -12.72
N TYR A 53 13.50 13.32 -13.07
CA TYR A 53 12.37 14.26 -13.04
C TYR A 53 11.23 13.81 -13.97
N LYS A 54 11.54 13.30 -15.17
CA LYS A 54 10.53 12.83 -16.13
C LYS A 54 9.83 11.56 -15.68
N ILE A 55 10.54 10.67 -14.98
CA ILE A 55 9.94 9.45 -14.43
C ILE A 55 8.76 9.83 -13.53
N TRP A 56 8.98 10.78 -12.62
CA TRP A 56 7.97 11.15 -11.63
C TRP A 56 7.00 12.23 -12.10
N SER A 57 7.37 13.11 -13.04
CA SER A 57 6.48 14.17 -13.54
C SER A 57 5.61 13.75 -14.72
N GLU A 58 6.06 12.79 -15.54
CA GLU A 58 5.38 12.38 -16.78
C GLU A 58 5.09 10.88 -16.79
N GLY A 59 6.12 10.05 -16.64
CA GLY A 59 6.01 8.60 -16.81
C GLY A 59 5.05 7.94 -15.81
N TYR A 60 5.19 8.30 -14.53
CA TYR A 60 4.34 7.83 -13.44
C TYR A 60 2.87 8.22 -13.64
N TYR A 61 2.62 9.39 -14.21
CA TYR A 61 1.28 9.91 -14.48
C TYR A 61 0.70 9.45 -15.82
N SER A 62 1.42 8.61 -16.58
CA SER A 62 0.88 8.05 -17.82
C SER A 62 -0.35 7.16 -17.55
N PRO A 63 -1.34 7.11 -18.47
CA PRO A 63 -2.59 6.38 -18.26
C PRO A 63 -2.39 4.88 -17.95
N ALA A 64 -1.41 4.25 -18.57
CA ALA A 64 -1.11 2.84 -18.35
C ALA A 64 -0.62 2.58 -16.93
N ILE A 65 0.38 3.34 -16.47
CA ILE A 65 0.95 3.19 -15.12
C ILE A 65 -0.09 3.54 -14.06
N GLN A 66 -0.81 4.65 -14.23
CA GLN A 66 -1.89 5.06 -13.32
C GLN A 66 -3.03 4.04 -13.24
N THR A 67 -3.26 3.24 -14.29
CA THR A 67 -4.28 2.18 -14.26
C THR A 67 -3.77 0.95 -13.52
N ILE A 68 -2.52 0.55 -13.74
CA ILE A 68 -1.91 -0.57 -13.00
C ILE A 68 -1.87 -0.25 -11.50
N VAL A 69 -1.42 0.96 -11.13
CA VAL A 69 -1.38 1.42 -9.73
C VAL A 69 -2.79 1.49 -9.13
N ALA A 70 -3.78 1.99 -9.88
CA ALA A 70 -5.16 2.02 -9.39
C ALA A 70 -5.75 0.63 -9.14
N ILE A 71 -5.44 -0.35 -10.00
CA ILE A 71 -5.85 -1.75 -9.80
C ILE A 71 -5.19 -2.32 -8.54
N SER A 72 -3.89 -2.05 -8.34
CA SER A 72 -3.15 -2.61 -7.20
C SER A 72 -3.53 -1.99 -5.84
N HIS A 73 -4.02 -0.75 -5.82
CA HIS A 73 -4.48 -0.04 -4.61
C HIS A 73 -6.02 0.05 -4.51
N SER A 74 -6.74 -0.80 -5.25
CA SER A 74 -8.20 -0.78 -5.28
C SER A 74 -8.80 -1.45 -4.04
N ILE A 75 -9.42 -0.65 -3.18
CA ILE A 75 -10.19 -1.14 -2.03
C ILE A 75 -11.38 -1.99 -2.49
N PRO A 76 -12.21 -1.57 -3.48
CA PRO A 76 -13.32 -2.40 -3.95
C PRO A 76 -12.89 -3.76 -4.50
N LEU A 77 -11.81 -3.83 -5.28
CA LEU A 77 -11.33 -5.11 -5.81
C LEU A 77 -10.80 -6.01 -4.69
N ALA A 78 -10.07 -5.46 -3.71
CA ALA A 78 -9.62 -6.21 -2.55
C ALA A 78 -10.80 -6.72 -1.69
N VAL A 79 -11.86 -5.91 -1.50
CA VAL A 79 -13.09 -6.31 -0.79
C VAL A 79 -13.87 -7.38 -1.56
N ILE A 80 -13.96 -7.29 -2.88
CA ILE A 80 -14.57 -8.35 -3.71
C ILE A 80 -13.77 -9.66 -3.57
N GLY A 81 -12.43 -9.58 -3.63
CA GLY A 81 -11.55 -10.72 -3.38
C GLY A 81 -11.78 -11.35 -2.01
N LEU A 82 -11.91 -10.51 -0.97
CA LEU A 82 -12.26 -10.94 0.39
C LEU A 82 -13.62 -11.65 0.42
N ALA A 83 -14.66 -11.08 -0.19
CA ALA A 83 -15.99 -11.68 -0.22
C ALA A 83 -16.00 -13.06 -0.91
N ILE A 84 -15.29 -13.20 -2.03
CA ILE A 84 -15.11 -14.48 -2.74
C ILE A 84 -14.36 -15.47 -1.83
N ALA A 85 -13.25 -15.04 -1.23
CA ALA A 85 -12.46 -15.88 -0.34
C ALA A 85 -13.25 -16.34 0.89
N THR A 86 -14.13 -15.49 1.43
CA THR A 86 -15.04 -15.85 2.52
C THR A 86 -16.11 -16.84 2.05
N PHE A 87 -16.71 -16.63 0.88
CA PHE A 87 -17.71 -17.55 0.33
C PHE A 87 -17.16 -18.97 0.16
N TYR A 88 -15.94 -19.10 -0.38
CA TYR A 88 -15.28 -20.39 -0.59
C TYR A 88 -14.44 -20.89 0.62
N GLN A 89 -14.47 -20.18 1.75
CA GLN A 89 -13.70 -20.52 2.96
C GLN A 89 -12.17 -20.61 2.74
N TRP A 90 -11.63 -19.84 1.79
CA TRP A 90 -10.19 -19.73 1.52
C TRP A 90 -9.51 -18.79 2.52
N GLN A 91 -9.24 -19.30 3.72
CA GLN A 91 -8.75 -18.53 4.86
C GLN A 91 -7.48 -17.70 4.54
N ILE A 92 -6.51 -18.30 3.85
CA ILE A 92 -5.28 -17.61 3.44
C ILE A 92 -5.58 -16.41 2.53
N LEU A 93 -6.46 -16.59 1.54
CA LEU A 93 -6.82 -15.51 0.62
C LEU A 93 -7.60 -14.40 1.34
N GLN A 94 -8.44 -14.75 2.33
CA GLN A 94 -9.14 -13.73 3.14
C GLN A 94 -8.14 -12.82 3.87
N ILE A 95 -7.13 -13.41 4.53
CA ILE A 95 -6.12 -12.67 5.27
C ILE A 95 -5.28 -11.80 4.32
N PHE A 96 -4.91 -12.35 3.17
CA PHE A 96 -4.21 -11.60 2.13
C PHE A 96 -5.03 -10.40 1.62
N CYS A 97 -6.31 -10.59 1.30
CA CYS A 97 -7.20 -9.50 0.86
C CYS A 97 -7.43 -8.44 1.96
N LEU A 98 -7.53 -8.85 3.22
CA LEU A 98 -7.59 -7.92 4.35
C LEU A 98 -6.32 -7.06 4.43
N SER A 99 -5.15 -7.66 4.19
CA SER A 99 -3.88 -6.93 4.16
C SER A 99 -3.82 -5.92 3.01
N LEU A 100 -4.32 -6.26 1.82
CA LEU A 100 -4.44 -5.32 0.69
C LEU A 100 -5.34 -4.12 1.02
N VAL A 101 -6.47 -4.37 1.70
CA VAL A 101 -7.38 -3.31 2.17
C VAL A 101 -6.67 -2.41 3.17
N LEU A 102 -6.00 -2.99 4.18
CA LEU A 102 -5.27 -2.22 5.18
C LEU A 102 -4.15 -1.38 4.58
N HIS A 103 -3.37 -1.93 3.63
CA HIS A 103 -2.40 -1.15 2.87
C HIS A 103 -3.05 0.10 2.26
N SER A 104 -4.14 -0.07 1.52
CA SER A 104 -4.82 1.04 0.85
C SER A 104 -5.44 2.05 1.83
N LEU A 105 -5.94 1.59 2.97
CA LEU A 105 -6.47 2.46 4.03
C LEU A 105 -5.39 3.30 4.70
N PHE A 106 -4.17 2.76 4.79
CA PHE A 106 -3.02 3.48 5.32
C PHE A 106 -2.53 4.57 4.37
N ASP A 107 -2.63 4.36 3.07
CA ASP A 107 -2.27 5.39 2.07
C ASP A 107 -3.32 6.47 1.92
N LEU A 108 -4.61 6.11 1.98
CA LEU A 108 -5.69 7.06 1.75
C LEU A 108 -5.50 8.42 2.47
N PRO A 109 -5.11 8.50 3.77
CA PRO A 109 -4.93 9.77 4.46
C PRO A 109 -3.58 10.46 4.25
N VAL A 110 -2.62 9.90 3.50
CA VAL A 110 -1.25 10.45 3.42
C VAL A 110 -0.75 10.73 2.00
N HIS A 111 -1.64 10.76 1.01
CA HIS A 111 -1.33 11.20 -0.35
C HIS A 111 -2.15 12.45 -0.71
N HIS A 112 -1.47 13.50 -1.13
CA HIS A 112 -2.10 14.77 -1.56
C HIS A 112 -2.16 14.82 -3.09
N ASP A 113 -1.09 15.27 -3.76
CA ASP A 113 -1.06 15.44 -5.22
C ASP A 113 -0.92 14.12 -5.99
N ASP A 114 -0.37 13.09 -5.34
CA ASP A 114 -0.12 11.76 -5.86
C ASP A 114 -1.19 10.73 -5.45
N ALA A 115 -2.34 11.20 -4.96
CA ALA A 115 -3.42 10.35 -4.48
C ALA A 115 -3.87 9.31 -5.51
N HIS A 116 -3.98 8.06 -5.05
CA HIS A 116 -4.42 6.94 -5.86
C HIS A 116 -5.94 6.93 -6.03
N ARG A 117 -6.39 6.30 -7.12
CA ARG A 117 -7.82 6.04 -7.36
C ARG A 117 -8.26 4.81 -6.59
N HIS A 118 -8.31 4.89 -5.26
CA HIS A 118 -8.59 3.74 -4.39
C HIS A 118 -9.95 3.07 -4.63
N PHE A 119 -10.89 3.76 -5.30
CA PHE A 119 -12.22 3.25 -5.61
C PHE A 119 -12.39 2.75 -7.06
N PHE A 120 -11.31 2.67 -7.83
CA PHE A 120 -11.30 2.07 -9.16
C PHE A 120 -11.71 0.59 -9.08
N PRO A 121 -12.43 0.00 -10.06
CA PRO A 121 -12.92 0.58 -11.31
C PRO A 121 -14.28 1.28 -11.19
N PHE A 122 -14.85 1.36 -9.99
CA PHE A 122 -16.19 1.95 -9.80
C PHE A 122 -16.18 3.47 -9.73
N SER A 123 -15.04 4.07 -9.38
CA SER A 123 -14.86 5.53 -9.37
C SER A 123 -13.40 5.92 -9.62
N ASP A 124 -13.20 6.99 -10.39
CA ASP A 124 -11.91 7.66 -10.56
C ASP A 124 -11.61 8.70 -9.47
N TYR A 125 -12.44 8.77 -8.43
CA TYR A 125 -12.25 9.68 -7.32
C TYR A 125 -10.89 9.47 -6.65
N ARG A 126 -10.20 10.59 -6.41
CA ARG A 126 -8.97 10.67 -5.62
C ARG A 126 -9.25 11.48 -4.38
N PHE A 127 -8.97 10.91 -3.22
CA PHE A 127 -9.02 11.65 -1.97
C PHE A 127 -7.73 12.47 -1.85
N MET A 128 -7.82 13.77 -2.14
CA MET A 128 -6.69 14.68 -1.95
C MET A 128 -6.57 15.00 -0.46
N SER A 129 -5.74 14.23 0.26
CA SER A 129 -5.57 14.42 1.69
C SER A 129 -4.85 15.73 1.99
N PRO A 130 -5.20 16.48 3.05
CA PRO A 130 -4.40 17.63 3.51
C PRO A 130 -3.00 17.25 4.00
N PHE A 131 -2.73 15.95 4.16
CA PHE A 131 -1.44 15.40 4.58
C PHE A 131 -0.78 14.63 3.44
N SER A 132 0.54 14.77 3.32
CA SER A 132 1.38 13.99 2.42
C SER A 132 2.52 13.34 3.21
N TYR A 133 2.87 12.09 2.91
CA TYR A 133 4.04 11.44 3.50
C TYR A 133 5.37 11.99 2.96
N TRP A 134 5.36 12.66 1.79
CA TRP A 134 6.58 13.11 1.12
C TRP A 134 6.65 14.64 0.94
N ASP A 135 5.53 15.33 0.76
CA ASP A 135 5.51 16.78 0.57
C ASP A 135 5.52 17.55 1.91
N ARG A 136 6.60 18.29 2.14
CA ARG A 136 6.77 19.12 3.36
C ARG A 136 5.75 20.24 3.47
N LYS A 137 5.17 20.72 2.36
CA LYS A 137 4.08 21.72 2.40
C LYS A 137 2.79 21.14 2.96
N HIS A 138 2.65 19.81 2.95
CA HIS A 138 1.51 19.06 3.44
C HIS A 138 1.90 18.18 4.64
N TYR A 139 2.66 18.75 5.59
CA TYR A 139 2.98 18.15 6.88
C TYR A 139 3.77 16.81 6.85
N ALA A 140 4.55 16.53 5.79
CA ALA A 140 5.32 15.29 5.69
C ALA A 140 6.23 15.02 6.90
N SER A 141 6.81 16.04 7.54
CA SER A 141 7.63 15.82 8.74
C SER A 141 6.83 15.24 9.91
N GLN A 142 5.59 15.68 10.09
CA GLN A 142 4.69 15.20 11.14
C GLN A 142 4.16 13.82 10.79
N VAL A 143 3.75 13.60 9.53
CA VAL A 143 3.31 12.29 9.04
C VAL A 143 4.41 11.25 9.25
N ASN A 144 5.66 11.57 8.87
CA ASN A 144 6.79 10.66 9.04
C ASN A 144 7.10 10.38 10.52
N LEU A 145 6.97 11.36 11.41
CA LEU A 145 7.13 11.11 12.84
C LEU A 145 6.06 10.14 13.35
N VAL A 146 4.79 10.35 12.98
CA VAL A 146 3.68 9.45 13.34
C VAL A 146 3.89 8.04 12.76
N GLU A 147 4.33 7.94 11.52
CA GLU A 147 4.64 6.67 10.85
C GLU A 147 5.75 5.91 11.59
N ILE A 148 6.85 6.59 11.96
CA ILE A 148 7.94 5.99 12.76
C ILE A 148 7.41 5.48 14.11
N LEU A 149 6.58 6.27 14.80
CA LEU A 149 5.99 5.84 16.07
C LEU A 149 5.11 4.60 15.90
N PHE A 150 4.28 4.55 14.86
CA PHE A 150 3.48 3.37 14.56
C PHE A 150 4.33 2.16 14.21
N VAL A 151 5.41 2.33 13.45
CA VAL A 151 6.37 1.26 13.15
C VAL A 151 6.99 0.72 14.44
N ILE A 152 7.48 1.59 15.34
CA ILE A 152 8.06 1.18 16.62
C ILE A 152 7.03 0.40 17.46
N LEU A 153 5.81 0.94 17.61
CA LEU A 153 4.74 0.29 18.37
C LEU A 153 4.32 -1.04 17.74
N GLY A 154 4.23 -1.09 16.41
CA GLY A 154 3.92 -2.29 15.64
C GLY A 154 4.98 -3.37 15.81
N THR A 155 6.27 -3.00 15.73
CA THR A 155 7.38 -3.91 15.99
C THR A 155 7.32 -4.46 17.42
N ILE A 156 7.17 -3.61 18.44
CA ILE A 156 7.02 -4.06 19.84
C ILE A 156 5.86 -5.05 19.96
N ARG A 157 4.70 -4.72 19.35
CA ARG A 157 3.49 -5.56 19.37
C ARG A 157 3.70 -6.94 18.75
N ILE A 158 4.47 -7.02 17.66
CA ILE A 158 4.79 -8.27 16.97
C ILE A 158 5.71 -9.11 17.84
N PHE A 159 6.82 -8.54 18.31
CA PHE A 159 7.81 -9.26 19.10
C PHE A 159 7.31 -9.63 20.49
N SER A 160 6.32 -8.93 21.06
CA SER A 160 5.69 -9.31 22.32
C SER A 160 4.73 -10.51 22.21
N ARG A 161 4.46 -11.00 21.01
CA ARG A 161 3.64 -12.21 20.76
C ARG A 161 4.49 -13.45 20.50
N ILE A 162 5.79 -13.28 20.26
CA ILE A 162 6.78 -14.36 20.10
C ILE A 162 7.11 -14.91 21.48
#